data_AF-A0A2H0QBD7-F1
#
_entry.id   AF-A0A2H0QBD7-F1
#
_cell.length_a   1.000
_cell.length_b   1.000
_cell.length_c   1.000
_cell.angle_alpha   90.00
_cell.angle_beta   90.00
_cell.angle_gamma   90.00
#
_symmetry.space_group_name_H-M   'P 1'
#
loop_
_entity.id
_entity.type
_entity.pdbx_description
1 polymer ?
#
loop_
_entity_poly.entity_id
_entity_poly.type
_entity_poly.pdbx_seq_one_letter_code
_entity_poly.pdbx_strand_id
1 'polypeptide(L)'
;MQTQKFTNATKLHHMGMVPIVAYLIIKGQLEIKDRKGNEDKVLPGEMIGLKEVWHHQPLDFDIDTTPGTTLLPLDKSTLARFKEVLAEF
;
A
#
# COMPACT_ATOMS: atom_id res chain seq x y z
N MET A 1 12.96 -7.17 -6.04
CA MET A 1 11.86 -6.79 -5.12
C MET A 1 11.24 -8.08 -4.60
N GLN A 2 10.92 -8.17 -3.30
CA GLN A 2 10.36 -9.39 -2.69
C GLN A 2 8.90 -9.15 -2.32
N THR A 3 8.02 -10.06 -2.70
CA THR A 3 6.60 -10.03 -2.30
C THR A 3 6.42 -10.47 -0.86
N GLN A 4 5.49 -9.85 -0.15
CA GLN A 4 5.06 -10.24 1.19
C GLN A 4 3.73 -10.97 1.12
N LYS A 5 3.65 -12.16 1.71
CA LYS A 5 2.44 -12.99 1.73
C LYS A 5 1.88 -13.05 3.14
N PHE A 6 0.59 -12.78 3.26
CA PHE A 6 -0.15 -12.78 4.51
C PHE A 6 -1.15 -13.94 4.51
N THR A 7 -1.01 -14.86 5.46
CA THR A 7 -1.93 -15.99 5.61
C THR A 7 -3.07 -15.69 6.57
N ASN A 8 -2.91 -14.70 7.44
CA ASN A 8 -3.89 -14.25 8.41
C ASN A 8 -4.21 -12.76 8.17
N ALA A 9 -5.33 -12.30 8.72
CA ALA A 9 -5.59 -10.87 8.78
C ALA A 9 -4.53 -10.19 9.66
N THR A 10 -3.98 -9.08 9.20
CA THR A 10 -2.89 -8.35 9.89
C THR A 10 -3.02 -6.86 9.63
N LYS A 11 -2.95 -6.06 10.69
CA LYS A 11 -2.83 -4.60 10.61
C LYS A 11 -1.48 -4.25 10.00
N LEU A 12 -1.48 -3.65 8.81
CA LEU A 12 -0.27 -3.17 8.17
C LEU A 12 0.14 -1.80 8.68
N HIS A 13 -0.84 -0.89 8.72
CA HIS A 13 -0.62 0.48 9.12
C HIS A 13 -1.75 0.98 9.99
N HIS A 14 -1.36 1.78 10.97
CA HIS A 14 -2.28 2.63 11.70
C HIS A 14 -2.40 3.98 11.01
N MET A 15 -3.60 4.52 11.03
CA MET A 15 -3.86 5.90 10.67
C MET A 15 -2.93 6.86 11.43
N GLY A 16 -2.43 7.89 10.73
CA GLY A 16 -1.48 8.86 11.26
C GLY A 16 -0.01 8.45 11.12
N MET A 17 0.29 7.20 10.76
CA MET A 17 1.65 6.78 10.45
C MET A 17 2.10 7.33 9.10
N VAL A 18 3.37 7.71 9.00
CA VAL A 18 4.01 8.02 7.71
C VAL A 18 4.57 6.72 7.13
N PRO A 19 3.99 6.18 6.04
CA PRO A 19 4.47 4.93 5.45
C PRO A 19 5.80 5.16 4.74
N ILE A 20 6.70 4.19 4.86
CA ILE A 20 8.00 4.17 4.17
C ILE A 20 7.94 3.45 2.82
N VAL A 21 6.89 2.67 2.58
CA VAL A 21 6.65 1.93 1.35
C VAL A 21 5.19 2.05 0.92
N ALA A 22 4.96 2.06 -0.37
CA ALA A 22 3.65 1.90 -0.99
C ALA A 22 3.45 0.41 -1.26
N TYR A 23 2.21 -0.06 -1.34
CA TYR A 23 1.93 -1.46 -1.63
C TYR A 23 1.15 -1.59 -2.93
N LEU A 24 1.68 -2.37 -3.87
CA LEU A 24 0.92 -2.89 -5.01
C LEU A 24 0.29 -4.23 -4.59
N ILE A 25 -1.02 -4.36 -4.76
CA ILE A 25 -1.75 -5.58 -4.40
C ILE A 25 -1.60 -6.58 -5.56
N ILE A 26 -0.90 -7.69 -5.33
CA ILE A 26 -0.69 -8.73 -6.33
C ILE A 26 -1.82 -9.76 -6.30
N LYS A 27 -2.32 -10.10 -5.10
CA LYS A 27 -3.39 -11.08 -4.88
C LYS A 27 -4.12 -10.78 -3.57
N GLY A 28 -5.39 -11.14 -3.48
CA GLY A 28 -6.23 -10.90 -2.30
C GLY A 28 -6.76 -9.48 -2.28
N GLN A 29 -6.97 -8.91 -1.11
CA GLN A 29 -7.46 -7.53 -0.95
C GLN A 29 -7.01 -6.94 0.37
N LEU A 30 -6.96 -5.62 0.43
CA LEU A 30 -6.82 -4.88 1.68
C LEU A 30 -8.17 -4.30 2.09
N GLU A 31 -8.36 -4.17 3.39
CA GLU A 31 -9.46 -3.43 3.99
C GLU A 31 -8.90 -2.13 4.56
N ILE A 32 -9.51 -1.01 4.21
CA ILE A 32 -9.11 0.31 4.71
C ILE A 32 -10.25 0.91 5.51
N LYS A 33 -9.88 1.66 6.56
CA LYS A 33 -10.86 2.34 7.41
C LYS A 33 -10.48 3.79 7.63
N ASP A 34 -11.34 4.71 7.22
CA ASP A 34 -11.10 6.14 7.35
C ASP A 34 -11.42 6.66 8.77
N ARG A 35 -11.10 7.95 9.02
CA ARG A 35 -11.44 8.65 10.29
C ARG A 35 -12.92 8.65 10.64
N LYS A 36 -13.80 8.58 9.65
CA LYS A 36 -15.26 8.58 9.84
C LYS A 36 -15.79 7.17 10.12
N GLY A 37 -14.93 6.16 10.05
CA GLY A 37 -15.27 4.75 10.23
C GLY A 37 -15.81 4.09 8.97
N ASN A 38 -15.72 4.73 7.80
CA ASN A 38 -16.09 4.09 6.54
C ASN A 38 -15.03 3.05 6.18
N GLU A 39 -15.52 1.89 5.72
CA GLU A 39 -14.68 0.77 5.30
C GLU A 39 -14.73 0.63 3.78
N ASP A 40 -13.56 0.44 3.17
CA ASP A 40 -13.43 0.23 1.74
C ASP A 40 -12.39 -0.88 1.46
N LYS A 41 -12.36 -1.36 0.22
CA LYS A 41 -11.47 -2.44 -0.22
C LYS A 41 -10.55 -1.96 -1.31
N VAL A 42 -9.30 -2.40 -1.22
CA VAL A 42 -8.31 -2.20 -2.28
C VAL A 42 -7.97 -3.56 -2.90
N LEU A 43 -8.17 -3.65 -4.20
CA LEU A 43 -8.19 -4.88 -5.00
C LEU A 43 -6.87 -5.12 -5.73
N PRO A 44 -6.66 -6.32 -6.29
CA PRO A 44 -5.46 -6.63 -7.06
C PRO A 44 -5.27 -5.70 -8.26
N GLY A 45 -4.02 -5.28 -8.48
CA GLY A 45 -3.64 -4.32 -9.51
C GLY A 45 -3.66 -2.87 -9.03
N GLU A 46 -4.29 -2.58 -7.89
CA GLU A 46 -4.27 -1.25 -7.29
C GLU A 46 -3.04 -1.03 -6.41
N MET A 47 -2.73 0.24 -6.16
CA MET A 47 -1.62 0.66 -5.31
C MET A 47 -2.12 1.59 -4.20
N ILE A 48 -1.61 1.38 -2.98
CA ILE A 48 -1.95 2.19 -1.81
C ILE A 48 -0.68 2.78 -1.17
N GLY A 49 -0.81 3.98 -0.58
CA GLY A 49 0.31 4.66 0.09
C GLY A 49 1.25 5.41 -0.85
N LEU A 50 0.96 5.48 -2.15
CA LEU A 50 1.84 6.10 -3.15
C LEU A 50 2.07 7.59 -2.87
N LYS A 51 0.98 8.34 -2.66
CA LYS A 51 1.04 9.77 -2.36
C LYS A 51 1.79 10.01 -1.04
N GLU A 52 1.48 9.21 -0.03
CA GLU A 52 2.02 9.34 1.33
C GLU A 52 3.53 9.10 1.35
N VAL A 53 4.02 8.08 0.63
CA VAL A 53 5.45 7.81 0.49
C VAL A 53 6.15 8.89 -0.33
N TRP A 54 5.53 9.35 -1.41
CA TRP A 54 6.14 10.35 -2.30
C TRP A 54 6.34 11.69 -1.58
N HIS A 55 5.30 12.13 -0.87
CA HIS A 55 5.24 13.43 -0.19
C HIS A 55 5.64 13.39 1.29
N HIS A 56 5.96 12.22 1.84
CA HIS A 56 6.25 12.03 3.26
C HIS A 56 5.11 12.53 4.16
N GLN A 57 3.89 12.07 3.85
CA GLN A 57 2.66 12.45 4.55
C GLN A 57 2.08 11.28 5.35
N PRO A 58 1.38 11.54 6.46
CA PRO A 58 0.72 10.50 7.23
C PRO A 58 -0.48 9.93 6.47
N LEU A 59 -0.79 8.65 6.70
CA LEU A 59 -2.01 8.01 6.22
C LEU A 59 -3.23 8.58 6.96
N ASP A 60 -4.31 8.86 6.23
CA ASP A 60 -5.60 9.29 6.80
C ASP A 60 -6.57 8.13 7.06
N PHE A 61 -6.10 6.90 6.89
CA PHE A 61 -6.86 5.67 7.10
C PHE A 61 -5.96 4.56 7.67
N ASP A 62 -6.60 3.60 8.32
CA ASP A 62 -6.00 2.33 8.71
C ASP A 62 -5.92 1.38 7.51
N ILE A 63 -4.96 0.45 7.54
CA ILE A 63 -4.81 -0.58 6.51
C ILE A 63 -4.69 -1.95 7.17
N ASP A 64 -5.60 -2.84 6.80
CA ASP A 64 -5.66 -4.23 7.25
C ASP A 64 -5.56 -5.17 6.03
N THR A 65 -4.79 -6.25 6.18
CA THR A 65 -4.77 -7.33 5.19
C THR A 65 -5.87 -8.34 5.45
N THR A 66 -6.34 -8.98 4.39
CA THR A 66 -7.18 -10.18 4.49
C THR A 66 -6.33 -11.46 4.33
N PRO A 67 -6.77 -12.63 4.86
CA PRO A 67 -6.11 -13.90 4.62
C PRO A 67 -5.90 -14.19 3.12
N GLY A 68 -4.68 -14.54 2.73
CA GLY A 68 -4.33 -14.83 1.34
C GLY A 68 -3.83 -13.62 0.54
N THR A 69 -3.68 -12.46 1.18
CA THR A 69 -3.16 -11.25 0.54
C THR A 69 -1.67 -11.39 0.21
N THR A 70 -1.30 -10.96 -0.99
CA THR A 70 0.11 -10.86 -1.43
C THR A 70 0.37 -9.44 -1.92
N LEU A 71 1.38 -8.80 -1.35
CA LEU A 71 1.73 -7.41 -1.61
C LEU A 71 3.15 -7.30 -2.14
N LEU A 72 3.36 -6.32 -3.00
CA LEU A 72 4.69 -5.88 -3.41
C LEU A 72 4.97 -4.51 -2.78
N PRO A 73 5.83 -4.42 -1.76
CA PRO A 73 6.24 -3.15 -1.19
C PRO A 73 7.17 -2.39 -2.16
N LEU A 74 6.91 -1.10 -2.32
CA LEU A 74 7.61 -0.19 -3.22
C LEU A 74 8.05 1.04 -2.41
N ASP A 75 9.33 1.14 -2.12
CA ASP A 75 9.90 2.32 -1.48
C ASP A 75 10.05 3.49 -2.48
N LYS A 76 10.32 4.69 -1.96
CA LYS A 76 10.46 5.90 -2.77
C LYS A 76 11.52 5.79 -3.87
N SER A 77 12.65 5.12 -3.63
CA SER A 77 13.71 4.95 -4.64
C SER A 77 13.25 4.03 -5.77
N THR A 78 12.52 2.96 -5.42
CA THR A 78 11.90 2.06 -6.38
C THR A 78 10.87 2.79 -7.25
N LEU A 79 10.01 3.61 -6.64
CA LEU A 79 9.01 4.40 -7.34
C LEU A 79 9.65 5.45 -8.27
N ALA A 80 10.72 6.12 -7.81
CA ALA A 80 11.46 7.07 -8.62
C ALA A 80 12.03 6.42 -9.88
N ARG A 81 12.62 5.23 -9.74
CA ARG A 81 13.13 4.45 -10.87
C ARG A 81 12.04 4.10 -11.89
N PHE A 82 10.84 3.72 -11.44
CA PHE A 82 9.73 3.46 -12.36
C PHE A 82 9.32 4.71 -13.13
N LYS A 83 9.28 5.87 -12.46
CA LYS A 83 8.97 7.14 -13.11
C LYS A 83 9.98 7.50 -14.19
N GLU A 84 11.27 7.30 -13.93
CA GLU A 84 12.34 7.55 -14.92
C GLU A 84 12.15 6.67 -16.15
N VAL A 85 12.01 5.35 -15.95
CA VAL A 85 11.83 4.39 -17.06
C VAL A 85 10.58 4.71 -17.88
N LEU A 86 9.47 5.08 -17.24
CA LEU A 86 8.23 5.42 -17.96
C LEU A 86 8.29 6.76 -18.70
N ALA A 87 9.17 7.68 -18.31
CA ALA A 87 9.36 8.95 -19.01
C ALA A 87 10.26 8.81 -20.26
N GLU A 88 10.96 7.69 -20.40
CA GLU A 88 11.79 7.37 -21.57
C GLU A 88 10.99 6.72 -22.73
N PHE A 89 9.68 6.45 -22.53
CA PHE A 89 8.75 5.95 -23.55
C PHE A 89 7.64 6.98 -23.84
#